data_AF-A0AAU3Y0Z5-F1
#
_entry.id   AF-A0AAU3Y0Z5-F1
#
_cell.length_a   1.000
_cell.length_b   1.000
_cell.length_c   1.000
_cell.angle_alpha   90.00
_cell.angle_beta   90.00
_cell.angle_gamma   90.00
#
_symmetry.space_group_name_H-M   'P 1'
#
loop_
_entity.id
_entity.type
_entity.pdbx_description
1 polymer ?
#
loop_
_entity_poly.entity_id
_entity_poly.type
_entity_poly.pdbx_seq_one_letter_code
_entity_poly.pdbx_strand_id
1 'polypeptide(L)'
;MAWEQRQPAAVSSDESLVAVARLVREFHDLTVGTALAGEHEVVCHNDLSPKNTVYRLVSGALRPVAFIDWDLAAPGARIHDVAHVCWQYLGLGPAVVDVGEAARRMRLIADSYELSERQRLVSTVLWWQDRCWRGIEAEADAGDGAMVRLRDAGVVREVQRAYQWVSDHQGALERALQ
;
A
#
# COMPACT_ATOMS: atom_id res chain seq x y z
N MET A 1 -17.28 0.06 -4.82
CA MET A 1 -17.52 -0.85 -3.67
C MET A 1 -16.29 -1.74 -3.49
N ALA A 2 -15.97 -2.18 -2.27
CA ALA A 2 -14.73 -2.91 -1.94
C ALA A 2 -14.36 -4.09 -2.88
N TRP A 3 -15.33 -4.68 -3.57
CA TRP A 3 -15.18 -5.85 -4.44
C TRP A 3 -15.24 -5.56 -5.97
N GLU A 4 -15.39 -4.30 -6.41
CA GLU A 4 -15.43 -3.98 -7.84
C GLU A 4 -14.03 -3.97 -8.48
N GLN A 5 -13.87 -4.61 -9.64
CA GLN A 5 -12.59 -4.69 -10.37
C GLN A 5 -12.04 -3.31 -10.78
N ARG A 6 -12.92 -2.32 -10.98
CA ARG A 6 -12.57 -0.91 -11.18
C ARG A 6 -13.15 -0.08 -10.05
N GLN A 7 -12.27 0.45 -9.22
CA GLN A 7 -12.66 1.42 -8.20
C GLN A 7 -13.04 2.75 -8.87
N PRO A 8 -14.04 3.49 -8.36
CA PRO A 8 -14.37 4.82 -8.84
C PRO A 8 -13.13 5.74 -8.81
N ALA A 9 -12.97 6.62 -9.81
CA ALA A 9 -11.81 7.53 -9.87
C ALA A 9 -11.63 8.39 -8.60
N ALA A 10 -12.74 8.67 -7.90
CA ALA A 10 -12.72 9.39 -6.62
C ALA A 10 -11.96 8.65 -5.51
N VAL A 11 -11.80 7.32 -5.59
CA VAL A 11 -11.03 6.51 -4.62
C VAL A 11 -9.54 6.86 -4.67
N SER A 12 -9.03 7.21 -5.85
CA SER A 12 -7.63 7.59 -6.07
C SER A 12 -7.43 9.11 -6.17
N SER A 13 -8.41 9.93 -5.78
CA SER A 13 -8.23 11.38 -5.74
C SER A 13 -7.26 11.78 -4.63
N ASP A 14 -6.60 12.94 -4.79
CA ASP A 14 -5.68 13.47 -3.78
C ASP A 14 -6.34 13.59 -2.40
N GLU A 15 -7.59 14.05 -2.34
CA GLU A 15 -8.31 14.19 -1.07
C GLU A 15 -8.66 12.84 -0.45
N SER A 16 -8.84 11.79 -1.26
CA SER A 16 -9.00 10.42 -0.78
C SER A 16 -7.67 9.89 -0.23
N LEU A 17 -6.55 10.09 -0.94
CA LEU A 17 -5.21 9.66 -0.51
C LEU A 17 -4.81 10.32 0.82
N VAL A 18 -5.07 11.63 0.98
CA VAL A 18 -4.85 12.35 2.24
C VAL A 18 -5.67 11.73 3.37
N ALA A 19 -6.95 11.43 3.11
CA ALA A 19 -7.83 10.84 4.12
C ALA A 19 -7.41 9.41 4.50
N VAL A 20 -6.98 8.60 3.53
CA VAL A 20 -6.41 7.26 3.79
C VAL A 20 -5.17 7.39 4.65
N ALA A 21 -4.19 8.21 4.27
CA ALA A 21 -2.95 8.38 5.02
C ALA A 21 -3.21 8.80 6.48
N ARG A 22 -4.17 9.70 6.70
CA ARG A 22 -4.59 10.11 8.05
C ARG A 22 -5.28 8.99 8.82
N LEU A 23 -6.16 8.24 8.19
CA LEU A 23 -6.82 7.08 8.83
C LEU A 23 -5.80 5.99 9.20
N VAL A 24 -4.78 5.79 8.35
CA VAL A 24 -3.67 4.87 8.63
C VAL A 24 -2.87 5.34 9.85
N ARG A 25 -2.61 6.64 9.97
CA ARG A 25 -1.92 7.17 11.14
C ARG A 25 -2.77 7.05 12.40
N GLU A 26 -4.05 7.38 12.32
CA GLU A 26 -4.96 7.32 13.47
C GLU A 26 -4.97 5.91 14.07
N PHE A 27 -5.13 4.85 13.26
CA PHE A 27 -5.09 3.50 13.83
C PHE A 27 -3.70 3.13 14.37
N HIS A 28 -2.62 3.51 13.67
CA HIS A 28 -1.27 3.26 14.13
C HIS A 28 -1.03 3.86 15.52
N ASP A 29 -1.43 5.13 15.71
CA ASP A 29 -1.30 5.86 16.97
C ASP A 29 -2.10 5.20 18.10
N LEU A 30 -3.27 4.61 17.80
CA LEU A 30 -4.04 3.82 18.76
C LEU A 30 -3.34 2.53 19.22
N THR A 31 -2.39 2.02 18.43
CA THR A 31 -1.70 0.75 18.73
C THR A 31 -0.35 0.92 19.43
N VAL A 32 0.19 2.14 19.48
CA VAL A 32 1.50 2.42 20.10
C VAL A 32 1.51 1.98 21.56
N GLY A 33 2.52 1.20 21.94
CA GLY A 33 2.73 0.75 23.33
C GLY A 33 1.67 -0.25 23.83
N THR A 34 0.78 -0.72 22.97
CA THR A 34 -0.16 -1.78 23.32
C THR A 34 0.51 -3.15 23.30
N ALA A 35 -0.05 -4.12 24.04
CA ALA A 35 0.45 -5.50 24.00
C ALA A 35 0.39 -6.12 22.59
N LEU A 36 -0.52 -5.63 21.73
CA LEU A 36 -0.62 -6.08 20.34
C LEU A 36 0.55 -5.62 19.48
N ALA A 37 1.16 -4.47 19.77
CA ALA A 37 2.34 -3.98 19.06
C ALA A 37 3.65 -4.62 19.56
N GLY A 38 3.65 -5.23 20.75
CA GLY A 38 4.86 -5.83 21.33
C GLY A 38 6.00 -4.82 21.40
N GLU A 39 7.19 -5.24 20.95
CA GLU A 39 8.39 -4.39 20.89
C GLU A 39 8.47 -3.53 19.61
N HIS A 40 7.47 -3.60 18.73
CA HIS A 40 7.43 -2.84 17.49
C HIS A 40 6.77 -1.48 17.68
N GLU A 41 6.90 -0.63 16.66
CA GLU A 41 6.38 0.73 16.69
C GLU A 41 4.85 0.76 16.81
N VAL A 42 4.19 -0.13 16.06
CA VAL A 42 2.74 -0.20 15.88
C VAL A 42 2.31 -1.63 15.50
N VAL A 43 1.00 -1.88 15.45
CA VAL A 43 0.46 -2.97 14.64
C VAL A 43 0.30 -2.46 13.21
N CYS A 44 0.88 -3.13 12.23
CA CYS A 44 0.62 -2.90 10.81
C CYS A 44 -0.52 -3.79 10.33
N HIS A 45 -1.31 -3.31 9.38
CA HIS A 45 -2.35 -4.05 8.69
C HIS A 45 -1.78 -5.00 7.63
N ASN A 46 -0.66 -4.65 6.98
CA ASN A 46 0.06 -5.45 5.99
C ASN A 46 -0.71 -5.76 4.68
N ASP A 47 -1.91 -5.23 4.48
CA ASP A 47 -2.70 -5.38 3.23
C ASP A 47 -3.59 -4.16 2.93
N LEU A 48 -3.04 -2.97 3.12
CA LEU A 48 -3.77 -1.72 2.86
C LEU A 48 -3.89 -1.49 1.35
N SER A 49 -5.10 -1.61 0.84
CA SER A 49 -5.44 -1.39 -0.56
C SER A 49 -6.82 -0.75 -0.70
N PRO A 50 -7.14 -0.17 -1.87
CA PRO A 50 -8.50 0.32 -2.15
C PRO A 50 -9.59 -0.75 -1.95
N LYS A 51 -9.26 -2.04 -2.15
CA LYS A 51 -10.20 -3.15 -2.00
C LYS A 51 -10.52 -3.43 -0.53
N ASN A 52 -9.54 -3.23 0.36
CA ASN A 52 -9.68 -3.44 1.80
C ASN A 52 -10.08 -2.14 2.54
N THR A 53 -10.68 -1.19 1.82
CA THR A 53 -11.13 0.08 2.37
C THR A 53 -12.61 0.32 2.12
N VAL A 54 -13.32 0.65 3.18
CA VAL A 54 -14.74 1.03 3.10
C VAL A 54 -14.82 2.52 2.80
N TYR A 55 -15.56 2.86 1.75
CA TYR A 55 -15.83 4.24 1.37
C TYR A 55 -17.29 4.61 1.63
N ARG A 56 -17.51 5.85 2.06
CA ARG A 56 -18.85 6.43 2.24
C ARG A 56 -18.94 7.76 1.50
N LEU A 57 -20.10 8.06 0.92
CA LEU A 57 -20.38 9.39 0.37
C LEU A 57 -20.60 10.38 1.52
N VAL A 58 -19.70 11.35 1.67
CA VAL A 58 -19.77 12.43 2.67
C VAL A 58 -19.76 13.75 1.93
N SER A 59 -20.83 14.54 2.08
CA SER A 59 -20.99 15.83 1.39
C SER A 59 -20.76 15.75 -0.13
N GLY A 60 -21.20 14.66 -0.76
CA GLY A 60 -21.06 14.44 -2.21
C GLY A 60 -19.72 13.88 -2.68
N ALA A 61 -18.76 13.61 -1.79
CA ALA A 61 -17.47 13.00 -2.12
C ALA A 61 -17.29 11.63 -1.43
N LEU A 62 -16.70 10.65 -2.12
CA LEU A 62 -16.32 9.39 -1.49
C LEU A 62 -15.17 9.62 -0.52
N ARG A 63 -15.30 9.12 0.71
CA ARG A 63 -14.31 9.22 1.78
C ARG A 63 -14.02 7.84 2.36
N PRO A 64 -12.75 7.48 2.60
CA PRO A 64 -12.42 6.28 3.36
C PRO A 64 -12.92 6.46 4.81
N VAL A 65 -13.56 5.43 5.36
CA VAL A 65 -14.11 5.47 6.73
C VAL A 65 -13.70 4.29 7.60
N ALA A 66 -13.20 3.20 7.01
CA ALA A 66 -12.71 2.04 7.74
C ALA A 66 -11.80 1.17 6.86
N PHE A 67 -10.90 0.43 7.50
CA PHE A 67 -10.18 -0.71 6.92
C PHE A 67 -10.83 -2.03 7.35
N ILE A 68 -10.76 -3.02 6.47
CA ILE A 68 -11.24 -4.38 6.67
C ILE A 68 -10.14 -5.37 6.28
N ASP A 69 -10.34 -6.66 6.56
CA ASP A 69 -9.38 -7.72 6.21
C ASP A 69 -8.08 -7.63 7.04
N TRP A 70 -8.22 -7.83 8.34
CA TRP A 70 -7.14 -7.71 9.32
C TRP A 70 -6.35 -9.02 9.51
N ASP A 71 -6.53 -10.02 8.64
CA ASP A 71 -5.96 -11.36 8.81
C ASP A 71 -4.42 -11.36 8.76
N LEU A 72 -3.82 -10.37 8.09
CA LEU A 72 -2.37 -10.18 8.02
C LEU A 72 -1.83 -9.18 9.06
N ALA A 73 -2.69 -8.66 9.94
CA ALA A 73 -2.27 -7.65 10.90
C ALA A 73 -1.23 -8.21 11.89
N ALA A 74 -0.13 -7.50 12.07
CA ALA A 74 0.99 -7.94 12.91
C ALA A 74 1.82 -6.75 13.42
N PRO A 75 2.55 -6.90 14.54
CA PRO A 75 3.56 -5.94 14.96
C PRO A 75 4.51 -5.54 13.82
N GLY A 76 4.78 -4.24 13.65
CA GLY A 76 5.58 -3.74 12.56
C GLY A 76 6.03 -2.29 12.69
N ALA A 77 6.79 -1.82 11.70
CA ALA A 77 7.18 -0.42 11.57
C ALA A 77 6.17 0.31 10.68
N ARG A 78 5.83 1.55 11.03
CA ARG A 78 4.82 2.36 10.31
C ARG A 78 5.05 2.43 8.81
N ILE A 79 6.32 2.51 8.41
CA ILE A 79 6.73 2.62 7.00
C ILE A 79 6.28 1.43 6.16
N HIS A 80 6.08 0.24 6.74
CA HIS A 80 5.61 -0.93 6.00
C HIS A 80 4.22 -0.68 5.42
N ASP A 81 3.29 -0.20 6.23
CA ASP A 81 1.93 0.10 5.77
C ASP A 81 1.87 1.34 4.88
N VAL A 82 2.66 2.37 5.16
CA VAL A 82 2.74 3.55 4.28
C VAL A 82 3.27 3.18 2.90
N ALA A 83 4.29 2.31 2.82
CA ALA A 83 4.80 1.79 1.56
C ALA A 83 3.73 0.97 0.82
N HIS A 84 2.99 0.12 1.53
CA HIS A 84 1.91 -0.67 0.93
C HIS A 84 0.80 0.23 0.37
N VAL A 85 0.41 1.28 1.10
CA VAL A 85 -0.53 2.30 0.62
C VAL A 85 -0.01 2.96 -0.67
N CYS A 86 1.24 3.42 -0.69
CA CYS A 86 1.82 4.02 -1.89
C CYS A 86 1.77 3.06 -3.09
N TRP A 87 2.14 1.79 -2.88
CA TRP A 87 2.10 0.79 -3.95
C TRP A 87 0.68 0.57 -4.48
N GLN A 88 -0.28 0.25 -3.59
CA GLN A 88 -1.61 -0.19 -3.99
C GLN A 88 -2.52 0.95 -4.47
N TYR A 89 -2.47 2.12 -3.82
CA TYR A 89 -3.36 3.23 -4.15
C TYR A 89 -2.89 4.04 -5.36
N LEU A 90 -1.59 4.14 -5.57
CA LEU A 90 -1.03 4.82 -6.74
C LEU A 90 -0.90 3.88 -7.94
N GLY A 91 -1.07 2.57 -7.72
CA GLY A 91 -0.90 1.55 -8.75
C GLY A 91 0.51 1.55 -9.32
N LEU A 92 1.53 1.70 -8.46
CA LEU A 92 2.94 1.84 -8.89
C LEU A 92 3.34 0.63 -9.73
N GLY A 93 3.49 0.86 -11.05
CA GLY A 93 3.71 -0.19 -12.02
C GLY A 93 3.56 0.32 -13.47
N PRO A 94 3.69 -0.58 -14.46
CA PRO A 94 3.79 -0.20 -15.88
C PRO A 94 2.60 0.59 -16.46
N ALA A 95 1.44 0.59 -15.79
CA ALA A 95 0.28 1.36 -16.21
C ALA A 95 0.38 2.85 -15.85
N VAL A 96 1.34 3.25 -15.01
CA VAL A 96 1.61 4.64 -14.66
C VAL A 96 2.29 5.32 -15.84
N VAL A 97 1.58 6.26 -16.47
CA VAL A 97 2.08 7.04 -17.61
C VAL A 97 2.87 8.28 -17.14
N ASP A 98 2.41 8.92 -16.06
CA ASP A 98 3.03 10.12 -15.51
C ASP A 98 3.76 9.80 -14.19
N VAL A 99 5.07 9.60 -14.29
CA VAL A 99 5.96 9.32 -13.16
C VAL A 99 6.04 10.51 -12.21
N GLY A 100 5.98 11.74 -12.74
CA GLY A 100 6.04 12.96 -11.93
C GLY A 100 4.81 13.09 -11.03
N GLU A 101 3.62 12.80 -11.57
CA GLU A 101 2.39 12.78 -10.80
C GLU A 101 2.37 11.65 -9.76
N ALA A 102 2.87 10.46 -10.10
CA ALA A 102 3.02 9.37 -9.13
C ALA A 102 3.96 9.76 -7.98
N ALA A 103 5.09 10.41 -8.29
CA ALA A 103 6.04 10.89 -7.30
C ALA A 103 5.43 11.99 -6.40
N ARG A 104 4.68 12.94 -6.98
CA ARG A 104 3.96 13.98 -6.24
C ARG A 104 2.94 13.36 -5.28
N ARG A 105 2.15 12.38 -5.73
CA ARG A 105 1.16 11.70 -4.88
C ARG A 105 1.80 10.82 -3.80
N MET A 106 2.94 10.21 -4.09
CA MET A 106 3.73 9.49 -3.08
C MET A 106 4.18 10.43 -1.96
N ARG A 107 4.68 11.62 -2.32
CA ARG A 107 4.98 12.68 -1.36
C ARG A 107 3.75 13.12 -0.58
N LEU A 108 2.60 13.31 -1.25
CA LEU A 108 1.34 13.70 -0.60
C LEU A 108 0.91 12.69 0.48
N ILE A 109 1.03 11.39 0.21
CA ILE A 109 0.74 10.33 1.20
C ILE A 109 1.72 10.43 2.38
N ALA A 110 3.02 10.52 2.11
CA ALA A 110 4.04 10.62 3.15
C ALA A 110 3.88 11.89 4.01
N ASP A 111 3.54 13.02 3.40
CA ASP A 111 3.23 14.29 4.07
C ASP A 111 1.98 14.17 4.95
N SER A 112 0.91 13.59 4.42
CA SER A 112 -0.37 13.45 5.13
C SER A 112 -0.31 12.46 6.29
N TYR A 113 0.56 11.45 6.17
CA TYR A 113 0.88 10.52 7.25
C TYR A 113 1.84 11.15 8.29
N GLU A 114 2.56 12.21 7.92
CA GLU A 114 3.71 12.74 8.68
C GLU A 114 4.82 11.72 8.89
N LEU A 115 5.16 10.97 7.83
CA LEU A 115 6.24 9.99 7.85
C LEU A 115 7.59 10.68 8.07
N SER A 116 8.36 10.22 9.07
CA SER A 116 9.67 10.75 9.43
C SER A 116 10.80 10.21 8.53
N GLU A 117 10.88 8.90 8.31
CA GLU A 117 11.95 8.24 7.54
C GLU A 117 11.63 8.10 6.04
N ARG A 118 11.24 9.19 5.39
CA ARG A 118 10.76 9.18 3.99
C ARG A 118 11.77 8.65 2.98
N GLN A 119 13.06 8.82 3.25
CA GLN A 119 14.17 8.34 2.43
C GLN A 119 14.16 6.81 2.24
N ARG A 120 13.52 6.06 3.15
CA ARG A 120 13.41 4.59 3.07
C ARG A 120 12.13 4.13 2.37
N LEU A 121 11.24 5.03 1.99
CA LEU A 121 9.90 4.65 1.52
C LEU A 121 9.94 3.88 0.20
N VAL A 122 10.73 4.33 -0.78
CA VAL A 122 10.83 3.67 -2.09
C VAL A 122 11.47 2.28 -1.97
N SER A 123 12.55 2.15 -1.19
CA SER A 123 13.17 0.85 -0.94
C SER A 123 12.25 -0.10 -0.15
N THR A 124 11.38 0.43 0.72
CA THR A 124 10.35 -0.36 1.42
C THR A 124 9.26 -0.84 0.46
N VAL A 125 8.88 -0.03 -0.55
CA VAL A 125 7.96 -0.48 -1.62
C VAL A 125 8.58 -1.64 -2.41
N LEU A 126 9.84 -1.52 -2.82
CA LEU A 126 10.56 -2.59 -3.54
C LEU A 126 10.65 -3.86 -2.70
N TRP A 127 10.94 -3.74 -1.41
CA TRP A 127 10.95 -4.86 -0.48
C TRP A 127 9.59 -5.56 -0.38
N TRP A 128 8.49 -4.79 -0.31
CA TRP A 128 7.14 -5.35 -0.29
C TRP A 128 6.80 -6.10 -1.58
N GLN A 129 7.13 -5.52 -2.72
CA GLN A 129 6.92 -6.15 -4.02
C GLN A 129 7.73 -7.45 -4.13
N ASP A 130 9.02 -7.44 -3.74
CA ASP A 130 9.86 -8.64 -3.72
C ASP A 130 9.31 -9.73 -2.82
N ARG A 131 8.96 -9.38 -1.58
CA ARG A 131 8.33 -10.29 -0.61
C ARG A 131 7.02 -10.89 -1.15
N CYS A 132 6.17 -10.08 -1.79
CA CYS A 132 4.86 -10.50 -2.28
C CYS A 132 4.97 -11.59 -3.35
N TRP A 133 5.73 -11.37 -4.42
CA TRP A 133 5.80 -12.37 -5.49
C TRP A 133 6.52 -13.64 -5.05
N ARG A 134 7.56 -13.53 -4.21
CA ARG A 134 8.25 -14.70 -3.62
C ARG A 134 7.34 -15.51 -2.69
N GLY A 135 6.50 -14.83 -1.90
CA GLY A 135 5.53 -15.48 -1.03
C GLY A 135 4.53 -16.32 -1.81
N ILE A 136 3.96 -15.73 -2.88
CA ILE A 136 3.03 -16.43 -3.77
C ILE A 136 3.71 -17.64 -4.42
N GLU A 137 4.94 -17.51 -4.93
CA GLU A 137 5.67 -18.63 -5.51
C GLU A 137 5.93 -19.75 -4.50
N ALA A 138 6.45 -19.41 -3.32
CA ALA A 138 6.79 -20.38 -2.28
C ALA A 138 5.57 -21.15 -1.77
N GLU A 139 4.45 -20.47 -1.52
CA GLU A 139 3.21 -21.11 -1.07
C GLU A 139 2.55 -21.94 -2.17
N ALA A 140 2.62 -21.48 -3.43
CA ALA A 140 2.16 -22.28 -4.57
C ALA A 140 2.99 -23.57 -4.74
N ASP A 141 4.32 -23.49 -4.55
CA ASP A 141 5.21 -24.65 -4.60
C ASP A 141 5.00 -25.59 -3.40
N ALA A 142 4.56 -25.06 -2.26
CA ALA A 142 4.12 -25.84 -1.10
C ALA A 142 2.72 -26.48 -1.28
N GLY A 143 2.02 -26.17 -2.38
CA GLY A 143 0.73 -26.76 -2.74
C GLY A 143 -0.49 -25.99 -2.22
N ASP A 144 -0.34 -24.75 -1.76
CA ASP A 144 -1.49 -23.91 -1.43
C ASP A 144 -2.33 -23.61 -2.68
N GLY A 145 -3.56 -24.11 -2.69
CA GLY A 145 -4.43 -24.02 -3.85
C GLY A 145 -4.83 -22.58 -4.23
N ALA A 146 -4.87 -21.65 -3.28
CA ALA A 146 -5.16 -20.24 -3.56
C ALA A 146 -3.96 -19.56 -4.23
N MET A 147 -2.75 -19.81 -3.72
CA MET A 147 -1.51 -19.24 -4.28
C MET A 147 -1.18 -19.82 -5.65
N VAL A 148 -1.45 -21.10 -5.89
CA VAL A 148 -1.37 -21.70 -7.23
C VAL A 148 -2.27 -20.93 -8.21
N ARG A 149 -3.52 -20.64 -7.83
CA ARG A 149 -4.44 -19.87 -8.69
C ARG A 149 -3.93 -18.46 -8.96
N LEU A 150 -3.37 -17.77 -7.98
CA LEU A 150 -2.79 -16.43 -8.17
C LEU A 150 -1.58 -16.47 -9.11
N ARG A 151 -0.68 -17.44 -8.95
CA ARG A 151 0.47 -17.64 -9.83
C ARG A 151 0.02 -17.90 -11.27
N ASP A 152 -0.91 -18.81 -11.47
CA ASP A 152 -1.41 -19.20 -12.79
C ASP A 152 -2.18 -18.06 -13.47
N ALA A 153 -2.90 -17.24 -12.68
CA ALA A 153 -3.54 -16.01 -13.14
C ALA A 153 -2.53 -14.91 -13.54
N GLY A 154 -1.24 -15.08 -13.27
CA GLY A 154 -0.17 -14.17 -13.68
C GLY A 154 0.17 -13.07 -12.68
N VAL A 155 -0.36 -13.13 -11.45
CA VAL A 155 -0.16 -12.12 -10.39
C VAL A 155 1.32 -11.95 -10.08
N VAL A 156 2.09 -13.04 -10.01
CA VAL A 156 3.56 -13.02 -9.82
C VAL A 156 4.23 -12.13 -10.88
N ARG A 157 3.90 -12.32 -12.15
CA ARG A 157 4.45 -11.53 -13.26
C ARG A 157 4.00 -10.07 -13.19
N GLU A 158 2.79 -9.79 -12.72
CA GLU A 158 2.31 -8.43 -12.51
C GLU A 158 3.12 -7.70 -11.43
N VAL A 159 3.34 -8.35 -10.29
CA VAL A 159 4.15 -7.79 -9.19
C VAL A 159 5.62 -7.62 -9.61
N GLN A 160 6.20 -8.56 -10.34
CA GLN A 160 7.57 -8.43 -10.88
C GLN A 160 7.70 -7.25 -11.85
N ARG A 161 6.69 -7.00 -12.70
CA ARG A 161 6.68 -5.81 -13.57
C ARG A 161 6.49 -4.51 -12.79
N ALA A 162 5.69 -4.54 -11.72
CA ALA A 162 5.56 -3.40 -10.80
C ALA A 162 6.89 -3.08 -10.10
N TYR A 163 7.60 -4.13 -9.63
CA TYR A 163 8.95 -4.03 -9.08
C TYR A 163 9.92 -3.39 -10.08
N GLN A 164 9.97 -3.91 -11.31
CA GLN A 164 10.86 -3.36 -12.33
C GLN A 164 10.56 -1.89 -12.59
N TRP A 165 9.28 -1.53 -12.70
CA TRP A 165 8.88 -0.14 -12.91
C TRP A 165 9.31 0.77 -11.75
N VAL A 166 9.12 0.35 -10.49
CA VAL A 166 9.58 1.15 -9.34
C VAL A 166 11.10 1.28 -9.34
N SER A 167 11.81 0.20 -9.66
CA SER A 167 13.28 0.19 -9.75
C SER A 167 13.79 1.15 -10.83
N ASP A 168 13.19 1.13 -12.02
CA ASP A 168 13.58 1.99 -13.14
C ASP A 168 13.36 3.48 -12.84
N HIS A 169 12.35 3.79 -12.02
CA HIS A 169 11.97 5.17 -11.66
C HIS A 169 12.38 5.58 -10.25
N GLN A 170 13.17 4.76 -9.55
CA GLN A 170 13.51 4.94 -8.13
C GLN A 170 14.04 6.35 -7.85
N GLY A 171 15.00 6.84 -8.65
CA GLY A 171 15.57 8.16 -8.43
C GLY A 171 14.57 9.32 -8.60
N ALA A 172 13.54 9.19 -9.44
CA ALA A 172 12.50 10.21 -9.57
C ALA A 172 11.55 10.21 -8.37
N LEU A 173 11.18 9.02 -7.89
CA LEU A 173 10.34 8.86 -6.70
C LEU A 173 11.06 9.36 -5.44
N GLU A 174 12.33 9.02 -5.26
CA GLU A 174 13.15 9.43 -4.11
C GLU A 174 13.36 10.94 -4.07
N ARG A 175 13.61 11.60 -5.22
CA ARG A 175 13.77 13.06 -5.27
C ARG A 175 12.53 13.81 -4.81
N ALA A 176 11.34 13.28 -5.03
CA ALA A 176 10.10 13.91 -4.58
C ALA A 176 9.90 13.84 -3.05
N LEU A 177 10.57 12.90 -2.38
CA LEU A 177 10.46 12.64 -0.95
C LEU A 177 11.48 13.41 -0.08
N GLN A 178 12.37 14.17 -0.73
CA GLN A 178 13.27 15.15 -0.10
C GLN A 178 12.50 16.43 0.27
#